data_AF-A0A8S3UFN0-F1
#
_entry.id   AF-A0A8S3UFN0-F1
#
_cell.length_a   1.000
_cell.length_b   1.000
_cell.length_c   1.000
_cell.angle_alpha   90.00
_cell.angle_beta   90.00
_cell.angle_gamma   90.00
#
_symmetry.space_group_name_H-M   'P 1'
#
loop_
_entity.id
_entity.type
_entity.pdbx_description
1 polymer ?
#
loop_
_entity_poly.entity_id
_entity_poly.type
_entity_poly.pdbx_seq_one_letter_code
_entity_poly.pdbx_strand_id
1 'polypeptide(L)'
;MARYRTLKGSSYIPLPIKLRSKHAIINVKNKDSKCFMWSILAELYPAKRDAERVWKYKEHTSSLKFDTIMFPVKLADIPKFEKQNEISINVFGFNKGEVFPIHISKHRFEQHVNLLMISDSKNHISAGLMISIDYWGTSIAIAHDIFTVHTAYTDLPKKNF
;
A
#
# COMPACT_ATOMS: atom_id res chain seq x y z
N MET A 1 -2.26 28.26 1.95
CA MET A 1 -2.52 27.20 2.94
C MET A 1 -3.14 25.99 2.23
N ALA A 2 -2.34 24.99 1.87
CA ALA A 2 -2.85 23.77 1.24
C ALA A 2 -3.59 22.94 2.29
N ARG A 3 -4.91 22.79 2.14
CA ARG A 3 -5.70 21.91 2.99
C ARG A 3 -5.30 20.47 2.69
N TYR A 4 -4.57 19.82 3.60
CA TYR A 4 -4.27 18.39 3.54
C TYR A 4 -5.59 17.63 3.69
N ARG A 5 -6.27 17.36 2.57
CA ARG A 5 -7.55 16.66 2.53
C ARG A 5 -7.28 15.17 2.80
N THR A 6 -7.97 14.63 3.79
CA THR A 6 -7.82 13.25 4.27
C THR A 6 -7.90 12.25 3.12
N LEU A 7 -6.77 11.64 2.78
CA LEU A 7 -6.65 10.50 1.90
C LEU A 7 -7.31 9.31 2.61
N LYS A 8 -8.41 8.80 2.07
CA LYS A 8 -9.17 7.69 2.65
C LYS A 8 -9.03 6.49 1.74
N GLY A 9 -8.63 5.35 2.30
CA GLY A 9 -8.74 4.06 1.63
C GLY A 9 -10.14 3.81 1.06
N SER A 10 -10.30 3.48 -0.23
CA SER A 10 -11.63 3.23 -0.83
C SER A 10 -11.80 1.81 -1.33
N SER A 11 -12.95 1.54 -1.95
CA SER A 11 -13.19 0.39 -2.82
C SER A 11 -12.27 0.38 -4.04
N TYR A 12 -12.22 -0.76 -4.72
CA TYR A 12 -11.46 -1.00 -5.96
C TYR A 12 -11.48 0.18 -6.95
N ILE A 13 -10.28 0.63 -7.35
CA ILE A 13 -10.05 1.56 -8.46
C ILE A 13 -9.31 0.80 -9.57
N PRO A 14 -9.73 0.90 -10.85
CA PRO A 14 -8.99 0.28 -11.94
C PRO A 14 -7.59 0.89 -12.04
N LEU A 15 -6.59 0.02 -12.10
CA LEU A 15 -5.21 0.43 -12.32
C LEU A 15 -5.06 1.24 -13.62
N PRO A 16 -4.27 2.34 -13.60
CA PRO A 16 -3.75 2.93 -14.82
C PRO A 16 -3.09 1.87 -15.70
N ILE A 17 -3.29 1.97 -17.02
CA ILE A 17 -2.81 0.97 -18.00
C ILE A 17 -1.31 0.69 -17.82
N LYS A 18 -0.52 1.73 -17.55
CA LYS A 18 0.93 1.65 -17.32
C LYS A 18 1.33 0.79 -16.11
N LEU A 19 0.48 0.67 -15.10
CA LEU A 19 0.72 -0.17 -13.92
C LEU A 19 0.18 -1.58 -14.14
N ARG A 20 -1.01 -1.69 -14.76
CA ARG A 20 -1.63 -2.98 -15.08
C ARG A 20 -0.75 -3.84 -15.99
N SER A 21 -0.06 -3.24 -16.96
CA SER A 21 0.81 -3.97 -17.88
C SER A 21 2.04 -4.59 -17.23
N LYS A 22 2.44 -4.12 -16.05
CA LYS A 22 3.67 -4.58 -15.38
C LYS A 22 3.46 -5.80 -14.49
N HIS A 23 2.23 -6.29 -14.29
CA HIS A 23 1.88 -7.51 -13.53
C HIS A 23 2.42 -7.63 -12.08
N ALA A 24 3.15 -6.65 -11.56
CA ALA A 24 3.80 -6.66 -10.25
C ALA A 24 2.92 -6.11 -9.10
N ILE A 25 1.60 -6.05 -9.28
CA ILE A 25 0.68 -5.25 -8.44
C ILE A 25 -0.61 -6.05 -8.21
N ILE A 26 -0.87 -6.49 -6.97
CA ILE A 26 -2.09 -7.23 -6.59
C ILE A 26 -3.17 -6.26 -6.11
N ASN A 27 -4.00 -5.80 -7.05
CA ASN A 27 -5.13 -4.95 -6.72
C ASN A 27 -6.34 -5.78 -6.26
N VAL A 28 -6.43 -6.04 -4.95
CA VAL A 28 -7.55 -6.79 -4.37
C VAL A 28 -8.87 -6.04 -4.60
N LYS A 29 -9.81 -6.70 -5.29
CA LYS A 29 -11.14 -6.18 -5.64
C LYS A 29 -12.08 -6.24 -4.44
N ASN A 30 -11.99 -5.24 -3.56
CA ASN A 30 -12.88 -5.09 -2.42
C ASN A 30 -14.06 -4.14 -2.70
N LYS A 31 -15.21 -4.44 -2.09
CA LYS A 31 -16.42 -3.59 -2.10
C LYS A 31 -16.61 -2.78 -0.81
N ASP A 32 -15.75 -3.01 0.18
CA ASP A 32 -15.75 -2.34 1.49
C ASP A 32 -14.69 -1.22 1.56
N SER A 33 -14.53 -0.59 2.73
CA SER A 33 -13.48 0.41 2.98
C SER A 33 -12.20 -0.18 3.61
N LYS A 34 -11.96 -1.50 3.43
CA LYS A 34 -10.86 -2.24 4.07
C LYS A 34 -9.68 -2.52 3.14
N CYS A 35 -9.46 -1.69 2.12
CA CYS A 35 -8.37 -1.89 1.16
C CYS A 35 -6.99 -2.01 1.82
N PHE A 36 -6.73 -1.25 2.89
CA PHE A 36 -5.49 -1.34 3.68
C PHE A 36 -5.26 -2.76 4.21
N MET A 37 -6.28 -3.34 4.85
CA MET A 37 -6.22 -4.71 5.37
C MET A 37 -6.00 -5.72 4.25
N TRP A 38 -6.80 -5.65 3.18
CA TRP A 38 -6.70 -6.58 2.06
C TRP A 38 -5.33 -6.52 1.36
N SER A 39 -4.73 -5.33 1.26
CA SER A 39 -3.41 -5.15 0.65
C SER A 39 -2.30 -5.74 1.51
N ILE A 40 -2.36 -5.54 2.83
CA ILE A 40 -1.37 -6.13 3.73
C ILE A 40 -1.49 -7.66 3.73
N LEU A 41 -2.71 -8.19 3.79
CA LEU A 41 -2.91 -9.64 3.73
C LEU A 41 -2.46 -10.24 2.40
N ALA A 42 -2.63 -9.52 1.28
CA ALA A 42 -2.16 -9.97 -0.01
C ALA A 42 -0.63 -10.03 -0.11
N GLU A 43 0.08 -9.11 0.57
CA GLU A 43 1.54 -9.15 0.67
C GLU A 43 2.04 -10.30 1.55
N LEU A 44 1.45 -10.44 2.75
CA LEU A 44 1.92 -11.41 3.74
C LEU A 44 1.51 -12.86 3.42
N TYR A 45 0.39 -13.03 2.72
CA TYR A 45 -0.17 -14.34 2.37
C TYR A 45 -0.45 -14.42 0.86
N PRO A 46 0.60 -14.43 0.01
CA PRO A 46 0.43 -14.34 -1.44
C PRO A 46 -0.37 -15.51 -2.00
N ALA A 47 -1.37 -15.20 -2.83
CA ALA A 47 -2.22 -16.19 -3.48
C ALA A 47 -1.72 -16.47 -4.91
N LYS A 48 -1.44 -17.75 -5.22
CA LYS A 48 -0.90 -18.14 -6.54
C LYS A 48 -1.83 -17.91 -7.73
N ARG A 49 -3.15 -17.90 -7.50
CA ARG A 49 -4.18 -17.75 -8.54
C ARG A 49 -5.31 -16.88 -8.02
N ASP A 50 -5.82 -16.01 -8.90
CA ASP A 50 -6.92 -15.09 -8.60
C ASP A 50 -6.64 -14.22 -7.36
N ALA A 51 -5.40 -13.73 -7.22
CA ALA A 51 -4.93 -12.94 -6.08
C ALA A 51 -5.73 -11.64 -5.88
N GLU A 52 -6.46 -11.18 -6.88
CA GLU A 52 -7.32 -10.02 -6.73
C GLU A 52 -8.61 -10.31 -5.94
N ARG A 53 -8.88 -11.55 -5.53
CA ARG A 53 -10.15 -11.92 -4.86
C ARG A 53 -10.04 -11.88 -3.34
N VAL A 54 -10.85 -11.03 -2.71
CA VAL A 54 -10.95 -10.86 -1.24
C VAL A 54 -11.07 -12.18 -0.46
N TRP A 55 -11.86 -13.14 -0.95
CA TRP A 55 -12.11 -14.38 -0.20
C TRP A 55 -10.87 -15.23 0.04
N LYS A 56 -9.81 -15.05 -0.77
CA LYS A 56 -8.51 -15.71 -0.59
C LYS A 56 -7.81 -15.33 0.72
N TYR A 57 -8.15 -14.17 1.28
CA TYR A 57 -7.47 -13.62 2.44
C TYR A 57 -8.34 -13.62 3.69
N LYS A 58 -9.60 -14.07 3.59
CA LYS A 58 -10.57 -14.04 4.70
C LYS A 58 -10.11 -14.87 5.90
N GLU A 59 -9.43 -15.99 5.67
CA GLU A 59 -8.92 -16.83 6.76
C GLU A 59 -7.80 -16.14 7.56
N HIS A 60 -7.10 -15.18 6.95
CA HIS A 60 -6.01 -14.44 7.55
C HIS A 60 -6.44 -13.14 8.22
N THR A 61 -7.73 -12.77 8.22
CA THR A 61 -8.15 -11.48 8.83
C THR A 61 -7.89 -11.40 10.33
N SER A 62 -7.75 -12.55 11.00
CA SER A 62 -7.47 -12.65 12.43
C SER A 62 -5.97 -12.73 12.75
N SER A 63 -5.08 -12.81 11.75
CA SER A 63 -3.64 -12.92 12.00
C SER A 63 -2.99 -11.58 12.37
N LEU A 64 -3.68 -10.47 12.11
CA LEU A 64 -3.22 -9.12 12.40
C LEU A 64 -4.25 -8.39 13.26
N LYS A 65 -3.77 -7.47 14.08
CA LYS A 65 -4.57 -6.64 14.96
C LYS A 65 -4.94 -5.33 14.26
N PHE A 66 -6.22 -5.18 13.92
CA PHE A 66 -6.81 -3.99 13.30
C PHE A 66 -7.74 -3.21 14.24
N ASP A 67 -7.84 -3.63 15.49
CA ASP A 67 -8.73 -3.08 16.53
C ASP A 67 -8.40 -1.63 16.92
N THR A 68 -7.15 -1.21 16.78
CA THR A 68 -6.71 0.15 17.16
C THR A 68 -6.84 1.18 16.04
N ILE A 69 -7.24 0.76 14.83
CA ILE A 69 -7.39 1.63 13.67
C ILE A 69 -8.83 1.62 13.16
N MET A 70 -9.28 2.77 12.66
CA MET A 70 -10.59 2.87 12.02
C MET A 70 -10.45 2.81 10.50
N PHE A 71 -11.36 2.08 9.86
CA PHE A 71 -11.47 2.09 8.41
C PHE A 71 -12.35 3.25 7.94
N PRO A 72 -11.97 3.93 6.85
CA PRO A 72 -10.74 3.74 6.09
C PRO A 72 -9.51 4.30 6.81
N VAL A 73 -8.40 3.55 6.77
CA VAL A 73 -7.16 3.87 7.49
C VAL A 73 -6.58 5.19 6.98
N LYS A 74 -6.25 6.09 7.91
CA LYS A 74 -5.55 7.33 7.63
C LYS A 74 -4.04 7.07 7.70
N LEU A 75 -3.26 7.77 6.88
CA LEU A 75 -1.79 7.70 6.92
C LEU A 75 -1.21 7.94 8.33
N ALA A 76 -1.82 8.86 9.09
CA ALA A 76 -1.39 9.17 10.45
C ALA A 76 -1.58 8.02 11.46
N ASP A 77 -2.44 7.03 11.15
CA ASP A 77 -2.66 5.86 12.01
C ASP A 77 -1.77 4.67 11.60
N ILE A 78 -1.05 4.74 10.47
CA ILE A 78 -0.12 3.69 10.03
C ILE A 78 0.97 3.40 11.05
N PRO A 79 1.68 4.40 11.64
CA PRO A 79 2.71 4.13 12.64
C PRO A 79 2.21 3.36 13.86
N LYS A 80 0.93 3.55 14.23
CA LYS A 80 0.31 2.80 15.33
C LYS A 80 0.13 1.33 14.95
N PHE A 81 -0.37 1.08 13.73
CA PHE A 81 -0.53 -0.26 13.19
C PHE A 81 0.81 -0.99 13.05
N GLU A 82 1.85 -0.31 12.53
CA GLU A 82 3.21 -0.82 12.40
C GLU A 82 3.74 -1.34 13.73
N LYS A 83 3.66 -0.51 14.77
CA LYS A 83 4.14 -0.86 16.11
C LYS A 83 3.34 -2.01 16.74
N GLN A 84 2.03 -2.05 16.52
CA GLN A 84 1.17 -3.06 17.13
C GLN A 84 1.37 -4.46 16.55
N ASN A 85 1.68 -4.54 15.25
CA ASN A 85 1.84 -5.80 14.53
C ASN A 85 3.31 -6.14 14.24
N GLU A 86 4.26 -5.28 14.63
CA GLU A 86 5.68 -5.42 14.33
C GLU A 86 5.94 -5.60 12.83
N ILE A 87 5.32 -4.73 12.02
CA ILE A 87 5.43 -4.71 10.55
C ILE A 87 5.88 -3.32 10.10
N SER A 88 6.86 -3.26 9.21
CA SER A 88 7.30 -2.02 8.59
C SER A 88 6.51 -1.75 7.30
N ILE A 89 5.75 -0.65 7.25
CA ILE A 89 4.93 -0.31 6.09
C ILE A 89 5.54 0.88 5.33
N ASN A 90 5.71 0.72 4.03
CA ASN A 90 6.01 1.83 3.14
C ASN A 90 4.80 2.09 2.24
N VAL A 91 4.41 3.34 2.11
CA VAL A 91 3.34 3.79 1.21
C VAL A 91 3.94 4.72 0.17
N PHE A 92 3.76 4.36 -1.09
CA PHE A 92 4.17 5.16 -2.23
C PHE A 92 2.95 5.71 -2.96
N GLY A 93 3.05 6.90 -3.53
CA GLY A 93 2.08 7.46 -4.46
C GLY A 93 2.50 7.22 -5.90
N PHE A 94 1.52 7.16 -6.80
CA PHE A 94 1.77 7.14 -8.24
C PHE A 94 1.05 8.30 -8.92
N ASN A 95 1.80 9.14 -9.64
CA ASN A 95 1.23 10.24 -10.43
C ASN A 95 1.98 10.40 -11.75
N LYS A 96 1.25 10.52 -12.86
CA LYS A 96 1.78 10.75 -14.22
C LYS A 96 2.91 9.81 -14.70
N GLY A 97 3.14 8.66 -14.06
CA GLY A 97 4.23 7.75 -14.39
C GLY A 97 5.35 7.72 -13.36
N GLU A 98 5.31 8.60 -12.37
CA GLU A 98 6.32 8.72 -11.33
C GLU A 98 5.80 8.14 -10.02
N VAL A 99 6.69 7.46 -9.31
CA VAL A 99 6.47 6.94 -7.96
C VAL A 99 7.16 7.88 -6.98
N PHE A 100 6.47 8.24 -5.90
CA PHE A 100 7.03 9.08 -4.84
C PHE A 100 6.65 8.53 -3.47
N PRO A 101 7.47 8.73 -2.42
CA PRO A 101 7.14 8.26 -1.09
C PRO A 101 6.06 9.13 -0.46
N ILE A 102 5.11 8.49 0.21
CA ILE A 102 4.06 9.14 1.01
C ILE A 102 4.32 8.90 2.51
N HIS A 103 4.64 7.66 2.85
CA HIS A 103 5.00 7.24 4.21
C HIS A 103 6.11 6.20 4.09
N ILE A 104 7.22 6.40 4.78
CA ILE A 104 8.30 5.42 4.87
C ILE A 104 8.42 5.05 6.34
N SER A 105 8.34 3.75 6.63
CA SER A 105 8.46 3.27 8.00
C SER A 105 9.80 3.72 8.58
N LYS A 106 9.75 4.24 9.81
CA LYS A 106 10.95 4.51 10.61
C LYS A 106 11.44 3.26 11.35
N HIS A 107 10.61 2.22 11.39
CA HIS A 107 10.90 0.95 12.04
C HIS A 107 11.54 -0.02 11.05
N ARG A 108 12.39 -0.91 11.57
CA ARG A 108 13.01 -2.01 10.82
C ARG A 108 12.61 -3.34 11.47
N PHE A 109 11.34 -3.70 11.33
CA PHE A 109 10.85 -5.02 11.72
C PHE A 109 11.23 -6.05 10.65
N GLU A 110 11.09 -7.34 10.95
CA GLU A 110 11.43 -8.40 9.99
C GLU A 110 10.52 -8.39 8.75
N GLN A 111 9.23 -8.10 8.96
CA GLN A 111 8.25 -8.06 7.89
C GLN A 111 8.14 -6.64 7.32
N HIS A 112 8.32 -6.53 6.01
CA HIS A 112 8.18 -5.30 5.26
C HIS A 112 7.03 -5.41 4.27
N VAL A 113 6.16 -4.40 4.25
CA VAL A 113 5.04 -4.32 3.32
C VAL A 113 5.15 -3.03 2.52
N ASN A 114 5.21 -3.15 1.20
CA ASN A 114 5.23 -2.01 0.29
C ASN A 114 3.84 -1.85 -0.34
N LEU A 115 3.23 -0.69 -0.11
CA LEU A 115 1.89 -0.37 -0.58
C LEU A 115 1.97 0.76 -1.60
N LEU A 116 1.26 0.60 -2.72
CA LEU A 116 1.10 1.67 -3.71
C LEU A 116 -0.29 2.29 -3.58
N MET A 117 -0.35 3.58 -3.29
CA MET A 117 -1.57 4.39 -3.23
C MET A 117 -1.84 5.08 -4.56
N ILE A 118 -3.00 4.78 -5.15
CA ILE A 118 -3.48 5.43 -6.39
C ILE A 118 -4.76 6.20 -6.08
N SER A 119 -4.87 7.41 -6.60
CA SER A 119 -6.06 8.27 -6.46
C SER A 119 -6.69 8.56 -7.82
N ASP A 120 -8.01 8.45 -7.94
CA ASP A 120 -8.74 8.91 -9.12
C ASP A 120 -8.85 10.45 -9.11
N SER A 121 -8.36 11.10 -10.15
CA SER A 121 -8.29 12.57 -10.26
C SER A 121 -9.65 13.25 -10.42
N LYS A 122 -10.75 12.49 -10.50
CA LYS A 122 -12.09 13.02 -10.80
C LYS A 122 -12.93 13.44 -9.59
N ASN A 123 -12.60 12.99 -8.37
CA ASN A 123 -13.40 13.35 -7.20
C ASN A 123 -12.52 13.86 -6.05
N HIS A 124 -12.90 15.02 -5.52
CA HIS A 124 -12.26 15.80 -4.47
C HIS A 124 -12.15 15.13 -3.08
N ILE A 125 -12.43 13.82 -3.00
CA ILE A 125 -12.22 12.94 -1.85
C ILE A 125 -11.29 11.84 -2.36
N SER A 126 -10.02 11.93 -2.00
CA SER A 126 -8.96 11.04 -2.46
C SER A 126 -9.17 9.63 -1.88
N ALA A 127 -9.96 8.86 -2.61
CA ALA A 127 -10.11 7.43 -2.52
C ALA A 127 -8.78 6.80 -2.92
N GLY A 128 -7.96 6.42 -1.94
CA GLY A 128 -6.66 5.78 -2.14
C GLY A 128 -6.85 4.28 -2.19
N LEU A 129 -6.55 3.65 -3.32
CA LEU A 129 -6.42 2.20 -3.35
C LEU A 129 -4.99 1.85 -2.97
N MET A 130 -4.79 1.09 -1.88
CA MET A 130 -3.52 0.43 -1.60
C MET A 130 -3.47 -0.89 -2.34
N ILE A 131 -2.27 -1.26 -2.77
CA ILE A 131 -2.02 -2.47 -3.53
C ILE A 131 -0.71 -3.07 -3.05
N SER A 132 -0.70 -4.38 -2.84
CA SER A 132 0.50 -5.16 -2.55
C SER A 132 1.33 -5.34 -3.82
N ILE A 133 2.65 -5.44 -3.67
CA ILE A 133 3.60 -5.55 -4.78
C ILE A 133 4.18 -6.95 -4.73
N ASP A 134 3.64 -7.84 -5.58
CA ASP A 134 4.14 -9.20 -5.64
C ASP A 134 5.39 -9.25 -6.54
N TYR A 135 6.49 -9.72 -5.97
CA TYR A 135 7.76 -9.90 -6.67
C TYR A 135 7.86 -11.26 -7.39
N TRP A 136 6.93 -12.20 -7.16
CA TRP A 136 6.98 -13.56 -7.71
C TRP A 136 6.33 -13.67 -9.11
N GLY A 137 6.81 -12.87 -10.06
CA GLY A 137 6.60 -13.11 -11.50
C GLY A 137 6.23 -11.89 -12.34
N THR A 138 7.26 -11.19 -12.87
CA THR A 138 7.23 -10.08 -13.88
C THR A 138 6.53 -8.79 -13.44
N SER A 139 6.99 -7.55 -13.65
CA SER A 139 7.98 -6.92 -14.54
C SER A 139 8.83 -5.92 -13.74
N ILE A 140 10.16 -5.96 -13.91
CA ILE A 140 11.20 -5.36 -13.05
C ILE A 140 11.04 -3.85 -12.82
N ALA A 141 10.41 -3.11 -13.74
CA ALA A 141 10.47 -1.65 -13.72
C ALA A 141 9.75 -0.97 -12.54
N ILE A 142 8.53 -1.37 -12.13
CA ILE A 142 7.90 -0.75 -10.93
C ILE A 142 8.63 -1.18 -9.65
N ALA A 143 8.97 -2.46 -9.56
CA ALA A 143 9.75 -2.98 -8.45
C ALA A 143 11.07 -2.23 -8.30
N HIS A 144 11.75 -1.93 -9.41
CA HIS A 144 12.97 -1.14 -9.47
C HIS A 144 12.74 0.32 -9.12
N ASP A 145 11.70 0.98 -9.63
CA ASP A 145 11.36 2.36 -9.28
C ASP A 145 11.07 2.49 -7.78
N ILE A 146 10.28 1.57 -7.23
CA ILE A 146 9.94 1.52 -5.81
C ILE A 146 11.15 1.18 -4.95
N PHE A 147 11.99 0.23 -5.37
CA PHE A 147 13.23 -0.11 -4.69
C PHE A 147 14.19 1.07 -4.71
N THR A 148 14.34 1.75 -5.84
CA THR A 148 15.16 2.96 -5.98
C THR A 148 14.67 4.06 -5.06
N VAL A 149 13.36 4.32 -5.03
CA VAL A 149 12.76 5.30 -4.11
C VAL A 149 12.88 4.83 -2.65
N HIS A 150 12.76 3.54 -2.37
CA HIS A 150 12.95 3.02 -1.02
C HIS A 150 14.39 3.26 -0.54
N THR A 151 15.38 2.71 -1.25
CA THR A 151 16.82 2.87 -0.99
C THR A 151 17.21 4.34 -0.88
N ALA A 152 16.77 5.18 -1.84
CA ALA A 152 17.08 6.61 -1.81
C ALA A 152 16.51 7.33 -0.59
N TYR A 153 15.44 6.85 0.05
CA TYR A 153 14.84 7.50 1.21
C TYR A 153 15.15 6.81 2.55
N THR A 154 15.50 5.52 2.55
CA THR A 154 15.96 4.80 3.74
C THR A 154 17.44 4.99 4.03
N ASP A 155 18.24 5.29 3.00
CA ASP A 155 19.69 5.49 3.13
C ASP A 155 20.09 6.96 3.26
N LEU A 156 19.13 7.88 3.17
CA LEU A 156 19.39 9.28 3.51
C LEU A 156 19.73 9.40 5.00
N PRO A 157 20.86 10.05 5.36
CA PRO A 157 21.19 10.28 6.76
C PRO A 157 20.06 11.08 7.38
N LYS A 158 19.59 10.63 8.54
CA LYS A 158 18.52 11.27 9.33
C LYS A 158 18.83 12.76 9.52
N LYS A 159 18.33 13.62 8.63
CA LYS A 159 18.26 15.06 8.91
C LYS A 159 17.10 15.24 9.86
N ASN A 160 17.44 15.44 11.13
CA ASN A 160 16.52 15.91 12.16
C ASN A 160 15.85 17.19 11.65
N PHE A 161 14.54 17.14 11.45
CA PHE A 161 13.66 18.31 11.38
C PHE A 161 12.74 18.26 12.59
#